data_AF-A0A357I4H5-F1
#
_entry.id   AF-A0A357I4H5-F1
#
_cell.length_a   1.000
_cell.length_b   1.000
_cell.length_c   1.000
_cell.angle_alpha   90.00
_cell.angle_beta   90.00
_cell.angle_gamma   90.00
#
_symmetry.space_group_name_H-M   'P 1'
#
loop_
_entity.id
_entity.type
_entity.pdbx_description
1 polymer ?
#
loop_
_entity_poly.entity_id
_entity_poly.type
_entity_poly.pdbx_seq_one_letter_code
_entity_poly.pdbx_strand_id
1 'polypeptide(L)'
;MYKTLVVTDQTETPPLDLNVITFEQYLSDYPKLGEPRTRIINLCDTEHYLSRGYYCSLLAESRKHRVLPSVNTINDLRYQDGGEEHRLQPLLPKLSADMEVPVVLNIYFGWT
;
A
#
# COMPACT_ATOMS: atom_id res chain seq x y z
N MET A 1 18.37 -6.02 -6.76
CA MET A 1 17.67 -5.04 -5.91
C MET A 1 16.47 -4.49 -6.67
N TYR A 2 15.34 -4.21 -6.01
CA TYR A 2 14.17 -3.63 -6.69
C TYR A 2 14.27 -2.10 -6.68
N LYS A 3 13.86 -1.44 -7.77
CA LYS A 3 13.54 0.00 -7.74
C LYS A 3 12.18 0.16 -7.09
N THR A 4 12.07 0.93 -6.02
CA THR A 4 10.78 1.16 -5.34
C THR A 4 10.17 2.48 -5.82
N LEU A 5 8.91 2.42 -6.25
CA LEU A 5 8.05 3.56 -6.56
C LEU A 5 6.89 3.58 -5.56
N VAL A 6 6.59 4.75 -5.03
CA VAL A 6 5.40 4.99 -4.22
C VAL A 6 4.37 5.64 -5.14
N VAL A 7 3.19 5.03 -5.25
CA VAL A 7 2.10 5.57 -6.09
C VAL A 7 1.02 6.09 -5.17
N THR A 8 0.59 7.32 -5.39
CA THR A 8 -0.45 8.01 -4.62
C THR A 8 -1.44 8.69 -5.55
N ASP A 9 -2.66 8.92 -5.08
CA ASP A 9 -3.69 9.72 -5.74
C ASP A 9 -3.71 11.18 -5.26
N GLN A 10 -2.83 11.54 -4.32
CA GLN A 10 -2.68 12.90 -3.81
C GLN A 10 -1.76 13.75 -4.68
N THR A 11 -2.08 15.04 -4.78
CA THR A 11 -1.32 16.03 -5.56
C THR A 11 -0.12 16.60 -4.78
N GLU A 12 -0.22 16.64 -3.46
CA GLU A 12 0.80 17.19 -2.57
C GLU A 12 1.42 16.07 -1.73
N THR A 13 2.74 15.94 -1.82
CA THR A 13 3.48 14.93 -1.06
C THR A 13 4.58 15.63 -0.25
N PRO A 14 4.78 15.26 1.02
CA PRO A 14 5.85 15.85 1.81
C PRO A 14 7.20 15.53 1.17
N PRO A 15 8.22 16.39 1.34
CA PRO A 15 9.55 16.15 0.81
C PRO A 15 10.18 14.94 1.51
N LEU A 16 10.05 13.79 0.87
CA LEU A 16 10.62 12.52 1.28
C LEU A 16 11.69 12.12 0.25
N ASP A 17 12.76 11.48 0.71
CA ASP A 17 13.75 10.86 -0.18
C ASP A 17 13.22 9.52 -0.74
N LEU A 18 12.07 9.60 -1.42
CA LEU A 18 11.35 8.48 -2.01
C LEU A 18 10.92 8.85 -3.44
N ASN A 19 10.84 7.84 -4.31
CA ASN A 19 10.29 8.04 -5.66
C ASN A 19 8.77 7.99 -5.61
N VAL A 20 8.16 9.12 -5.25
CA VAL A 20 6.70 9.27 -5.20
C VAL A 20 6.18 9.79 -6.54
N ILE A 21 5.17 9.14 -7.10
CA ILE A 21 4.50 9.51 -8.35
C ILE A 21 2.98 9.41 -8.19
N THR A 22 2.23 10.14 -9.01
CA THR A 22 0.78 10.01 -9.01
C THR A 22 0.31 8.74 -9.73
N PHE A 23 -0.93 8.32 -9.49
CA PHE A 23 -1.56 7.24 -10.24
C PHE A 23 -1.59 7.53 -11.75
N GLU A 24 -1.90 8.75 -12.16
CA GLU A 24 -1.94 9.16 -13.57
C GLU A 24 -0.56 9.08 -14.22
N GLN A 25 0.48 9.48 -13.50
CA GLN A 25 1.86 9.32 -13.94
C GLN A 25 2.20 7.84 -14.09
N TYR A 26 1.90 7.01 -13.09
CA TYR A 26 2.14 5.57 -13.17
C TYR A 26 1.37 4.90 -14.32
N LEU A 27 0.15 5.34 -14.60
CA LEU A 27 -0.66 4.83 -15.70
C LEU A 27 -0.01 5.16 -17.05
N SER A 28 0.46 6.40 -17.22
CA SER A 28 0.96 6.94 -18.49
C SER A 28 2.40 6.54 -18.79
N ASP A 29 3.26 6.55 -17.78
CA ASP A 29 4.71 6.39 -17.94
C ASP A 29 5.18 4.94 -18.02
N TYR A 30 4.38 3.99 -17.53
CA TYR A 30 4.79 2.60 -17.34
C TYR A 30 3.93 1.62 -18.15
N PRO A 31 4.49 0.48 -18.58
CA PRO A 31 5.87 0.02 -18.34
C PRO A 31 6.91 0.79 -19.18
N LYS A 32 8.13 0.90 -18.66
CA LYS A 32 9.25 1.56 -19.37
C LYS A 32 10.11 0.50 -20.06
N LEU A 33 10.57 0.78 -21.28
CA LEU A 33 11.47 -0.11 -21.99
C LEU A 33 12.77 -0.27 -21.19
N GLY A 34 13.16 -1.51 -20.91
CA GLY A 34 14.38 -1.82 -20.18
C GLY A 34 14.33 -1.46 -18.69
N GLU A 35 13.14 -1.31 -18.09
CA GLU A 35 13.05 -0.97 -16.68
C GLU A 35 13.63 -2.06 -15.76
N PRO A 36 14.28 -1.67 -14.65
CA PRO A 36 14.72 -2.64 -13.65
C PRO A 36 13.50 -3.30 -12.99
N ARG A 37 13.74 -4.34 -12.18
CA ARG A 37 12.68 -4.93 -11.36
C ARG A 37 12.05 -3.85 -10.46
N THR A 38 10.79 -3.52 -10.71
CA THR A 38 10.07 -2.46 -10.00
C THR A 38 9.21 -3.02 -8.88
N ARG A 39 9.24 -2.35 -7.72
CA ARG A 39 8.33 -2.55 -6.59
C ARG A 39 7.41 -1.33 -6.49
N ILE A 40 6.12 -1.56 -6.39
CA ILE A 40 5.11 -0.53 -6.16
C ILE A 40 4.67 -0.57 -4.70
N ILE A 41 4.68 0.57 -4.04
CA ILE A 41 3.96 0.80 -2.78
C ILE A 41 2.73 1.62 -3.15
N ASN A 42 1.57 0.98 -3.12
CA ASN A 42 0.30 1.60 -3.48
C ASN A 42 -0.30 2.27 -2.24
N LEU A 43 -0.31 3.61 -2.24
CA LEU A 43 -0.92 4.46 -1.22
C LEU A 43 -2.17 5.18 -1.75
N CYS A 44 -2.67 4.80 -2.92
CA CYS A 44 -3.95 5.32 -3.42
C CYS A 44 -5.10 4.72 -2.61
N ASP A 45 -6.24 5.40 -2.60
CA ASP A 45 -7.47 4.95 -1.97
C ASP A 45 -7.92 3.58 -2.53
N THR A 46 -8.19 2.64 -1.62
CA THR A 46 -8.65 1.27 -1.90
C THR A 46 -10.05 0.97 -1.36
N GLU A 47 -10.77 1.94 -0.78
CA GLU A 47 -12.06 1.73 -0.10
C GLU A 47 -13.08 1.02 -1.01
N HIS A 48 -13.22 1.48 -2.26
CA HIS A 48 -14.23 0.96 -3.18
C HIS A 48 -13.66 0.05 -4.28
N TYR A 49 -14.49 -0.87 -4.78
CA TYR A 49 -14.14 -1.68 -5.96
C TYR A 49 -13.96 -0.76 -7.16
N LEU A 50 -12.95 -1.04 -8.00
CA LEU A 50 -12.57 -0.17 -9.13
C LEU A 50 -12.10 1.24 -8.72
N SER A 51 -11.71 1.44 -7.46
CA SER A 51 -10.96 2.63 -7.02
C SER A 51 -9.59 2.72 -7.70
N ARG A 52 -8.95 3.89 -7.56
CA ARG A 52 -7.59 4.12 -8.08
C ARG A 52 -6.58 3.15 -7.48
N GLY A 53 -6.65 2.89 -6.17
CA GLY A 53 -5.79 1.92 -5.51
C GLY A 53 -6.04 0.50 -6.00
N TYR A 54 -7.29 0.10 -6.22
CA TYR A 54 -7.60 -1.20 -6.81
C TYR A 54 -6.95 -1.37 -8.19
N TYR A 55 -7.09 -0.36 -9.07
CA TYR A 55 -6.47 -0.37 -10.39
C TYR A 55 -4.94 -0.28 -10.34
N CYS A 56 -4.36 0.45 -9.39
CA CYS A 56 -2.93 0.54 -9.22
C CYS A 56 -2.30 -0.85 -9.02
N SER A 57 -2.86 -1.64 -8.09
CA SER A 57 -2.36 -3.00 -7.83
C SER A 57 -2.59 -3.95 -9.01
N LEU A 58 -3.75 -3.90 -9.68
CA LEU A 58 -4.00 -4.69 -10.90
C LEU A 58 -3.00 -4.38 -12.03
N LEU A 59 -2.79 -3.09 -12.31
CA LEU A 59 -1.87 -2.66 -13.36
C LEU A 59 -0.43 -3.04 -13.01
N ALA A 60 -0.04 -2.91 -11.74
CA ALA A 60 1.28 -3.35 -11.29
C ALA A 60 1.49 -4.85 -11.49
N GLU A 61 0.54 -5.70 -11.10
CA GLU A 61 0.65 -7.14 -11.29
C GLU A 61 0.70 -7.55 -12.77
N SER A 62 -0.14 -6.95 -13.63
CA SER A 62 -0.12 -7.22 -15.07
C SER A 62 1.18 -6.79 -15.75
N ARG A 63 1.83 -5.74 -15.23
CA ARG A 63 3.17 -5.28 -15.64
C ARG A 63 4.31 -6.07 -15.02
N LYS A 64 4.02 -7.10 -14.21
CA LYS A 64 5.00 -7.90 -13.45
C LYS A 64 5.80 -7.08 -12.43
N HIS A 65 5.25 -5.96 -11.95
CA HIS A 65 5.79 -5.22 -10.83
C HIS A 65 5.37 -5.87 -9.52
N ARG A 66 6.27 -5.88 -8.53
CA ARG A 66 5.91 -6.37 -7.20
C ARG A 66 5.15 -5.28 -6.46
N VAL A 67 3.86 -5.44 -6.21
CA VAL A 67 3.05 -4.42 -5.53
C VAL A 67 2.71 -4.81 -4.08
N LEU A 68 2.61 -3.81 -3.21
CA LEU A 68 2.08 -3.92 -1.86
C LEU A 68 1.07 -2.79 -1.63
N PRO A 69 -0.16 -3.09 -1.18
CA PRO A 69 -0.78 -4.42 -1.11
C PRO A 69 -1.05 -5.03 -2.50
N SER A 70 -1.10 -6.36 -2.59
CA SER A 70 -1.55 -7.06 -3.82
C SER A 70 -3.03 -6.83 -4.07
N VAL A 71 -3.52 -7.05 -5.31
CA VAL A 71 -4.96 -6.93 -5.58
C VAL A 71 -5.77 -7.95 -4.76
N ASN A 72 -5.23 -9.17 -4.60
CA ASN A 72 -5.83 -10.18 -3.76
C ASN A 72 -5.91 -9.73 -2.30
N THR A 73 -4.84 -9.13 -1.77
CA THR A 73 -4.85 -8.55 -0.42
C THR A 73 -5.91 -7.47 -0.28
N ILE A 74 -6.10 -6.58 -1.27
CA ILE A 74 -7.15 -5.56 -1.26
C ILE A 74 -8.54 -6.22 -1.23
N ASN A 75 -8.76 -7.25 -2.03
CA ASN A 75 -10.02 -7.99 -2.04
C ASN A 75 -10.29 -8.69 -0.71
N ASP A 76 -9.30 -9.38 -0.16
CA ASP A 76 -9.40 -10.08 1.12
C ASP A 76 -9.76 -9.12 2.25
N LEU A 77 -9.10 -7.95 2.32
CA LEU A 77 -9.38 -6.93 3.33
C LEU A 77 -10.80 -6.36 3.20
N ARG A 78 -11.33 -6.22 1.98
CA ARG A 78 -12.70 -5.74 1.78
C ARG A 78 -13.74 -6.74 2.24
N TYR A 79 -13.54 -8.03 1.97
CA TYR A 79 -14.49 -9.05 2.43
C TYR A 79 -14.55 -9.17 3.96
N GLN A 80 -13.51 -8.71 4.66
CA GLN A 80 -13.47 -8.66 6.13
C GLN A 80 -14.24 -7.48 6.73
N ASP A 81 -14.57 -6.45 5.95
CA ASP A 81 -15.31 -5.26 6.42
C ASP A 81 -16.84 -5.51 6.53
N GLY A 82 -17.33 -6.60 5.93
CA GLY A 82 -18.76 -6.93 5.86
C GLY A 82 -19.34 -7.71 7.05
N GLY A 83 -18.53 -8.08 8.05
CA GLY A 83 -19.01 -8.88 9.17
C GLY A 83 -17.97 -9.02 10.28
N GLU A 84 -18.36 -8.56 11.48
CA GLU A 84 -17.60 -8.56 12.73
C GLU A 84 -16.49 -7.50 12.80
N GLU A 85 -16.47 -6.72 13.88
CA GLU A 85 -15.38 -5.80 14.27
C GLU A 85 -14.05 -6.56 14.40
N HIS A 86 -13.42 -6.89 13.28
CA HIS A 86 -12.13 -7.56 13.28
C HIS A 86 -11.04 -6.51 13.54
N ARG A 87 -10.77 -6.32 14.83
CA ARG A 87 -9.57 -5.63 15.30
C ARG A 87 -8.39 -6.25 14.57
N LEU A 88 -7.64 -5.43 13.81
CA LEU A 88 -6.30 -5.78 13.34
C LEU A 88 -5.54 -6.29 14.57
N GLN A 89 -5.39 -7.61 14.71
CA GLN A 89 -4.51 -8.16 15.73
C GLN A 89 -3.11 -7.82 15.24
N PRO A 90 -2.44 -6.83 15.83
CA PRO A 90 -1.14 -6.46 15.32
C PRO A 90 -0.26 -7.69 15.57
N LEU A 91 0.22 -8.31 14.48
CA LEU A 91 1.22 -9.36 14.53
C LEU A 91 2.55 -8.70 14.93
N LEU A 92 2.61 -8.19 16.17
CA LEU A 92 3.79 -7.59 16.75
C LEU A 92 4.78 -8.72 16.96
N PRO A 93 5.92 -8.76 16.24
CA PRO A 93 6.92 -9.77 16.48
C PRO A 93 7.50 -9.50 17.87
N LYS A 94 7.10 -10.33 18.85
CA LYS A 94 7.69 -10.42 20.19
C LYS A 94 7.80 -9.08 20.93
N LEU A 95 6.68 -8.48 21.29
CA LEU A 95 6.66 -7.71 22.54
C LEU A 95 6.92 -8.73 23.66
N SER A 96 8.04 -8.59 24.37
CA SER A 96 8.44 -9.50 25.45
C SER A 96 7.32 -9.61 26.49
N ALA A 97 7.06 -10.84 26.94
CA ALA A 97 5.92 -11.20 27.79
C ALA A 97 5.88 -10.50 29.16
N ASP A 98 6.94 -9.82 29.56
CA ASP A 98 7.03 -9.09 30.83
C ASP A 98 6.99 -7.59 30.57
N MET A 99 5.79 -7.02 30.59
CA MET A 99 5.59 -5.59 30.45
C MET A 99 4.74 -5.10 31.61
N GLU A 100 5.41 -4.48 32.60
CA GLU A 100 4.79 -3.97 33.83
C GLU A 100 3.89 -2.74 33.58
N VAL A 101 3.96 -2.14 32.39
CA VAL A 101 3.29 -0.88 32.04
C VAL A 101 2.57 -1.02 30.68
N PRO A 102 1.34 -0.50 30.52
CA PRO A 102 0.66 -0.50 29.23
C PRO A 102 1.46 0.26 28.17
N VAL A 103 1.75 -0.40 27.04
CA VAL A 103 2.33 0.25 25.86
C VAL A 103 1.22 0.73 24.95
N VAL A 104 1.18 2.03 24.71
CA VAL A 104 0.32 2.65 23.70
C VAL A 104 1.11 2.72 22.40
N LEU A 105 0.64 1.99 21.38
CA LEU A 105 1.18 2.07 20.03
C LEU A 105 0.21 2.85 19.15
N ASN A 106 0.60 4.05 18.74
CA ASN A 106 -0.17 4.81 17.78
C ASN A 106 0.24 4.37 16.37
N ILE A 107 -0.61 3.59 15.72
CA ILE A 107 -0.41 3.14 14.34
C ILE A 107 -1.22 4.05 13.45
N TYR A 108 -0.54 4.86 12.64
CA TYR A 108 -1.16 5.76 11.68
C TYR A 108 -1.06 5.14 10.28
N PHE A 109 -2.20 5.05 9.59
CA PHE A 109 -2.26 4.75 8.16
C PHE A 109 -2.87 5.98 7.48
N GLY A 110 -2.13 6.63 6.59
CA GLY A 110 -2.56 7.87 5.94
C GLY A 110 -2.43 9.12 6.83
N TRP A 111 -3.04 10.22 6.39
CA TRP A 111 -3.04 11.53 7.07
C TRP A 111 -4.49 12.00 7.33
N THR A 112 -4.69 12.77 8.40
CA THR A 112 -5.92 13.53 8.67
C THR A 112 -5.96 14.84 7.92
#